data_AF-A0A0B1SQY9-F1
#
_entry.id   AF-A0A0B1SQY9-F1
#
_cell.length_a   1.000
_cell.length_b   1.000
_cell.length_c   1.000
_cell.angle_alpha   90.00
_cell.angle_beta   90.00
_cell.angle_gamma   90.00
#
_symmetry.space_group_name_H-M   'P 1'
#
loop_
_entity.id
_entity.type
_entity.pdbx_description
1 polymer ?
#
loop_
_entity_poly.entity_id
_entity_poly.type
_entity_poly.pdbx_seq_one_letter_code
_entity_poly.pdbx_strand_id
1 'polypeptide(L)'
;MVFIGFYVIFNPFINGPWSVSLMALFPLFADICEKYWWHNLLYINNLFDLNQGCYIITWYLAVDTQLYFVAPIFLIALFVSPYAGFALIILCIAGSIAFVYAVTFYNGFPAVLMGLSALERFIDFFSVYYQKPWARCSPYLVGLATGYLLAMAKKPKLNKLLVIALWAAAVAIALASLYGPHRYIKGADDWRYVN
;
A
#
# COMPACT_ATOMS: atom_id res chain seq x y z
N MET A 1 -1.99 -3.12 -19.14
CA MET A 1 -2.87 -2.33 -20.02
C MET A 1 -3.46 -3.16 -21.16
N VAL A 2 -2.66 -3.96 -21.89
CA VAL A 2 -3.19 -4.93 -22.89
C VAL A 2 -4.26 -5.86 -22.30
N PHE A 3 -4.05 -6.33 -21.06
CA PHE A 3 -5.03 -7.13 -20.34
C PHE A 3 -6.37 -6.42 -20.11
N ILE A 4 -6.37 -5.12 -19.78
CA ILE A 4 -7.58 -4.33 -19.56
C ILE A 4 -8.34 -4.14 -20.88
N GLY A 5 -7.62 -3.84 -21.97
CA GLY A 5 -8.22 -3.73 -23.31
C GLY A 5 -8.79 -5.05 -23.80
N PHE A 6 -8.05 -6.16 -23.64
CA PHE A 6 -8.55 -7.51 -23.91
C PHE A 6 -9.81 -7.80 -23.08
N TYR A 7 -9.80 -7.46 -21.80
CA TYR A 7 -10.92 -7.70 -20.89
C TYR A 7 -12.19 -6.93 -21.31
N VAL A 8 -12.10 -5.61 -21.55
CA VAL A 8 -13.24 -4.79 -21.99
C VAL A 8 -13.83 -5.29 -23.30
N ILE A 9 -12.98 -5.69 -24.24
CA ILE A 9 -13.42 -6.15 -25.57
C ILE A 9 -14.01 -7.56 -25.52
N PHE A 10 -13.42 -8.48 -24.77
CA PHE A 10 -13.86 -9.88 -24.74
C PHE A 10 -15.04 -10.13 -23.81
N ASN A 11 -15.25 -9.31 -22.77
CA ASN A 11 -16.31 -9.53 -21.78
C ASN A 11 -17.72 -9.73 -22.37
N PRO A 12 -18.19 -8.93 -23.36
CA PRO A 12 -19.52 -9.13 -23.98
C PRO A 12 -19.70 -10.47 -24.68
N PHE A 13 -18.59 -11.13 -25.05
CA PHE A 13 -18.60 -12.40 -25.78
C PHE A 13 -18.53 -13.63 -24.84
N ILE A 14 -18.29 -13.43 -23.54
CA ILE A 14 -18.20 -14.51 -22.55
C ILE A 14 -19.60 -14.77 -21.97
N ASN A 15 -20.46 -15.46 -22.73
CA ASN A 15 -21.79 -15.90 -22.29
C ASN A 15 -21.79 -17.43 -22.09
N GLY A 16 -21.31 -17.89 -20.93
CA GLY A 16 -21.25 -19.33 -20.61
C GLY A 16 -21.52 -19.63 -19.13
N PRO A 17 -21.52 -20.91 -18.69
CA PRO A 17 -21.76 -21.30 -17.29
C PRO A 17 -20.81 -20.63 -16.28
N TRP A 18 -19.65 -20.19 -16.77
CA TRP A 18 -18.67 -19.39 -16.03
C TRP A 18 -19.19 -18.02 -15.58
N SER A 19 -20.16 -17.42 -16.29
CA SER A 19 -20.81 -16.16 -15.90
C SER A 19 -21.63 -16.26 -14.60
N VAL A 20 -21.95 -17.48 -14.16
CA VAL A 20 -22.77 -17.77 -12.96
C VAL A 20 -21.91 -18.05 -11.72
N SER A 21 -20.58 -18.03 -11.83
CA SER A 21 -19.63 -18.27 -10.73
C SER A 21 -19.38 -16.98 -9.90
N LEU A 22 -18.36 -16.92 -9.02
CA LEU A 22 -17.87 -15.65 -8.41
C LEU A 22 -17.58 -14.58 -9.48
N MET A 23 -17.45 -15.01 -10.75
CA MET A 23 -17.42 -14.15 -11.91
C MET A 23 -18.74 -13.42 -12.26
N ALA A 24 -19.86 -13.67 -11.58
CA ALA A 24 -21.10 -12.91 -11.77
C ALA A 24 -20.98 -11.43 -11.34
N LEU A 25 -19.90 -11.07 -10.61
CA LEU A 25 -19.50 -9.68 -10.34
C LEU A 25 -18.74 -9.04 -11.52
N PHE A 26 -18.28 -9.83 -12.49
CA PHE A 26 -17.48 -9.34 -13.63
C PHE A 26 -18.22 -8.40 -14.59
N PRO A 27 -19.53 -8.55 -14.84
CA PRO A 27 -20.30 -7.55 -15.59
C PRO A 27 -20.25 -6.17 -14.92
N LEU A 28 -20.40 -6.11 -13.59
CA LEU A 28 -20.25 -4.86 -12.83
C LEU A 28 -18.85 -4.26 -13.00
N PHE A 29 -17.81 -5.11 -12.93
CA PHE A 29 -16.43 -4.66 -13.17
C PHE A 29 -16.18 -4.22 -14.62
N ALA A 30 -16.86 -4.83 -15.59
CA ALA A 30 -16.76 -4.45 -17.00
C ALA A 30 -17.40 -3.07 -17.27
N ASP A 31 -18.58 -2.79 -16.70
CA ASP A 31 -19.23 -1.48 -16.81
C ASP A 31 -18.38 -0.38 -16.15
N ILE A 32 -17.85 -0.66 -14.96
CA ILE A 32 -16.89 0.23 -14.27
C ILE A 32 -15.65 0.42 -15.15
N CYS A 33 -15.18 -0.63 -15.79
CA CYS A 33 -13.99 -0.56 -16.63
C CYS A 33 -14.20 0.24 -17.91
N GLU A 34 -15.34 0.09 -18.58
CA GLU A 34 -15.69 0.87 -19.77
C GLU A 34 -15.70 2.37 -19.46
N LYS A 35 -16.15 2.74 -18.26
CA LYS A 35 -16.18 4.14 -17.82
C LYS A 35 -14.83 4.66 -17.31
N TYR A 36 -14.04 3.82 -16.64
CA TYR A 36 -12.87 4.25 -15.85
C TYR A 36 -11.55 3.54 -16.20
N TRP A 37 -11.45 2.87 -17.35
CA TRP A 37 -10.20 2.22 -17.81
C TRP A 37 -9.02 3.19 -17.82
N TRP A 38 -9.27 4.45 -18.18
CA TRP A 38 -8.26 5.49 -18.32
C TRP A 38 -7.60 5.85 -16.97
N HIS A 39 -8.28 5.68 -15.84
CA HIS A 39 -7.67 5.87 -14.51
C HIS A 39 -6.49 4.91 -14.28
N ASN A 40 -6.62 3.66 -14.74
CA ASN A 40 -5.56 2.66 -14.62
C ASN A 40 -4.45 2.92 -15.64
N LEU A 41 -4.79 3.38 -16.86
CA LEU A 41 -3.79 3.75 -17.86
C LEU A 41 -2.90 4.91 -17.39
N LEU A 42 -3.49 5.91 -16.72
CA LEU A 42 -2.78 7.06 -16.17
C LEU A 42 -2.16 6.80 -14.80
N TYR A 43 -2.31 5.60 -14.23
CA TYR A 43 -1.81 5.27 -12.89
C TYR A 43 -2.31 6.22 -11.77
N ILE A 44 -3.59 6.60 -11.84
CA ILE A 44 -4.26 7.46 -10.85
C ILE A 44 -5.47 6.79 -10.20
N ASN A 45 -5.71 5.51 -10.50
CA ASN A 45 -6.86 4.75 -10.00
C ASN A 45 -6.93 4.63 -8.46
N ASN A 46 -5.81 4.80 -7.76
CA ASN A 46 -5.72 4.79 -6.31
C ASN A 46 -6.12 6.13 -5.64
N LEU A 47 -6.22 7.21 -6.40
CA LEU A 47 -6.66 8.51 -5.88
C LEU A 47 -8.18 8.58 -5.72
N PHE A 48 -8.89 7.79 -6.50
CA PHE A 48 -10.34 7.67 -6.52
C PHE A 48 -10.84 6.56 -5.57
N ASP A 49 -12.16 6.43 -5.47
CA ASP A 49 -12.80 5.34 -4.73
C ASP A 49 -12.58 4.00 -5.43
N LEU A 50 -12.55 2.90 -4.67
CA LEU A 50 -12.40 1.54 -5.22
C LEU A 50 -13.39 1.22 -6.35
N ASN A 51 -14.62 1.73 -6.22
CA ASN A 51 -15.70 1.49 -7.19
C ASN A 51 -15.48 2.23 -8.52
N GLN A 52 -14.42 3.05 -8.62
CA GLN A 52 -14.01 3.77 -9.83
C GLN A 52 -12.71 3.20 -10.43
N GLY A 53 -12.23 2.05 -9.94
CA GLY A 53 -11.08 1.33 -10.48
C GLY A 53 -11.50 0.13 -11.31
N CYS A 54 -11.13 0.11 -12.60
CA CYS A 54 -11.34 -1.06 -13.47
C CYS A 54 -10.67 -2.33 -12.94
N TYR A 55 -9.40 -2.24 -12.55
CA TYR A 55 -8.63 -3.38 -12.07
C TYR A 55 -8.06 -3.06 -10.70
N ILE A 56 -8.69 -3.58 -9.66
CA ILE A 56 -8.38 -3.22 -8.27
C ILE A 56 -6.89 -3.46 -8.00
N ILE A 57 -6.37 -4.63 -8.39
CA ILE A 57 -4.99 -5.04 -8.10
C ILE A 57 -3.94 -4.03 -8.62
N THR A 58 -4.20 -3.24 -9.67
CA THR A 58 -3.22 -2.25 -10.15
C THR A 58 -3.04 -1.02 -9.26
N TRP A 59 -3.75 -0.90 -8.14
CA TRP A 59 -3.55 0.18 -7.15
C TRP A 59 -2.08 0.31 -6.71
N TYR A 60 -1.35 -0.81 -6.51
CA TYR A 60 0.05 -0.74 -6.04
C TYR A 60 0.98 -0.18 -7.13
N LEU A 61 0.72 -0.54 -8.40
CA LEU A 61 1.52 -0.07 -9.52
C LEU A 61 1.34 1.45 -9.73
N ALA A 62 0.12 1.94 -9.47
CA ALA A 62 -0.17 3.36 -9.45
C ALA A 62 0.60 4.09 -8.33
N VAL A 63 0.59 3.55 -7.11
CA VAL A 63 1.37 4.08 -5.99
C VAL A 63 2.86 4.14 -6.33
N ASP A 64 3.44 3.05 -6.83
CA ASP A 64 4.88 2.98 -7.14
C ASP A 64 5.27 4.00 -8.22
N THR A 65 4.44 4.16 -9.24
CA THR A 65 4.66 5.14 -10.32
C THR A 65 4.60 6.57 -9.78
N GLN A 66 3.61 6.88 -8.93
CA GLN A 66 3.48 8.20 -8.30
C GLN A 66 4.68 8.51 -7.40
N LEU A 67 5.13 7.55 -6.58
CA LEU A 67 6.30 7.72 -5.74
C LEU A 67 7.58 7.88 -6.56
N TYR A 68 7.68 7.20 -7.70
CA TYR A 68 8.78 7.40 -8.65
C TYR A 68 8.83 8.83 -9.20
N PHE A 69 7.69 9.45 -9.51
CA PHE A 69 7.65 10.85 -9.92
C PHE A 69 8.07 11.82 -8.81
N VAL A 70 7.82 11.49 -7.55
CA VAL A 70 8.21 12.33 -6.40
C VAL A 70 9.66 12.09 -5.96
N ALA A 71 10.24 10.93 -6.28
CA ALA A 71 11.60 10.54 -5.91
C ALA A 71 12.69 11.59 -6.22
N PRO A 72 12.67 12.32 -7.36
CA PRO A 72 13.65 13.37 -7.64
C PRO A 72 13.74 14.45 -6.55
N ILE A 73 12.64 14.79 -5.88
CA ILE A 73 12.65 15.79 -4.79
C ILE A 73 13.55 15.32 -3.65
N PHE A 74 13.41 14.05 -3.24
CA PHE A 74 14.22 13.46 -2.19
C PHE A 74 15.68 13.28 -2.63
N LEU A 75 15.91 12.87 -3.88
CA LEU A 75 17.26 12.71 -4.42
C LEU A 75 17.99 14.05 -4.57
N ILE A 76 17.32 15.10 -5.02
CA ILE A 76 17.88 16.46 -5.09
C ILE A 76 18.20 16.95 -3.68
N ALA A 77 17.30 16.76 -2.72
CA ALA A 77 17.57 17.13 -1.32
C ALA A 77 18.80 16.40 -0.76
N LEU A 78 18.91 15.09 -0.99
CA LEU A 78 20.07 14.27 -0.60
C LEU A 78 21.37 14.72 -1.31
N PHE A 79 21.27 15.13 -2.57
CA PHE A 79 22.41 15.62 -3.35
C PHE A 79 22.91 16.97 -2.85
N VAL A 80 22.01 17.91 -2.55
CA VAL A 80 22.36 19.24 -2.04
C VAL A 80 22.91 19.15 -0.62
N SER A 81 22.24 18.39 0.25
CA SER A 81 22.69 18.15 1.62
C SER A 81 22.17 16.80 2.12
N PRO A 82 23.06 15.82 2.39
CA PRO A 82 22.65 14.52 2.91
C PRO A 82 21.83 14.65 4.20
N TYR A 83 22.20 15.57 5.10
CA TYR A 83 21.48 15.80 6.35
C TYR A 83 20.05 16.31 6.10
N ALA A 84 19.89 17.27 5.18
CA ALA A 84 18.56 17.79 4.83
C ALA A 84 17.70 16.72 4.13
N GLY A 85 18.30 15.94 3.22
CA GLY A 85 17.61 14.84 2.55
C GLY A 85 17.16 13.74 3.51
N PHE A 86 18.02 13.30 4.43
CA PHE A 86 17.62 12.31 5.45
C PHE A 86 16.59 12.88 6.42
N ALA A 87 16.70 14.15 6.83
CA ALA A 87 15.70 14.80 7.67
C ALA A 87 14.32 14.84 6.98
N LEU A 88 14.29 15.19 5.68
CA LEU A 88 13.06 15.18 4.88
C LEU A 88 12.45 13.77 4.79
N ILE A 89 13.28 12.76 4.53
CA ILE A 89 12.83 11.36 4.47
C ILE A 89 12.21 10.92 5.81
N ILE A 90 12.90 11.18 6.93
CA ILE A 90 12.43 10.82 8.27
C ILE A 90 11.12 11.55 8.59
N LEU A 91 11.02 12.83 8.27
CA LEU A 91 9.81 13.63 8.47
C LEU A 91 8.63 13.06 7.67
N CYS A 92 8.85 12.70 6.40
CA CYS A 92 7.81 12.11 5.56
C CYS A 92 7.37 10.73 6.05
N ILE A 93 8.31 9.89 6.51
CA ILE A 93 7.99 8.58 7.13
C ILE A 93 7.16 8.79 8.40
N ALA A 94 7.59 9.70 9.28
CA ALA A 94 6.86 10.02 10.51
C ALA A 94 5.46 10.57 10.22
N GLY A 95 5.33 11.46 9.23
CA GLY A 95 4.06 12.00 8.78
C GLY A 95 3.14 10.92 8.19
N SER A 96 3.68 9.98 7.42
CA SER A 96 2.94 8.83 6.89
C SER A 96 2.40 7.96 8.01
N ILE A 97 3.24 7.61 9.00
CA ILE A 97 2.85 6.84 10.17
C ILE A 97 1.78 7.58 10.99
N ALA A 98 1.98 8.89 11.24
CA ALA A 98 1.02 9.71 11.97
C ALA A 98 -0.34 9.77 11.25
N PHE A 99 -0.34 9.91 9.94
CA PHE A 99 -1.56 9.87 9.12
C PHE A 99 -2.29 8.53 9.25
N VAL A 100 -1.55 7.40 9.15
CA VAL A 100 -2.10 6.06 9.32
C VAL A 100 -2.81 5.94 10.67
N TYR A 101 -2.14 6.33 11.76
CA TYR A 101 -2.72 6.28 13.10
C TYR A 101 -3.94 7.19 13.23
N ALA A 102 -3.84 8.45 12.80
CA ALA A 102 -4.93 9.41 12.90
C ALA A 102 -6.21 8.93 12.18
N VAL A 103 -6.07 8.44 10.95
CA VAL A 103 -7.20 7.92 10.16
C VAL A 103 -7.78 6.66 10.78
N THR A 104 -6.94 5.78 11.31
CA THR A 104 -7.38 4.53 11.95
C THR A 104 -8.19 4.82 13.21
N PHE A 105 -7.70 5.71 14.09
CA PHE A 105 -8.41 6.12 15.30
C PHE A 105 -9.70 6.87 15.01
N TYR A 106 -9.66 7.85 14.11
CA TYR A 106 -10.81 8.70 13.80
C TYR A 106 -11.97 7.90 13.17
N ASN A 107 -11.66 7.01 12.21
CA ASN A 107 -12.68 6.22 11.52
C ASN A 107 -12.99 4.89 12.21
N GLY A 108 -12.26 4.54 13.26
CA GLY A 108 -12.41 3.25 13.94
C GLY A 108 -12.06 2.05 13.07
N PHE A 109 -11.12 2.16 12.12
CA PHE A 109 -10.83 1.07 11.17
C PHE A 109 -10.19 -0.16 11.84
N PRO A 110 -10.60 -1.40 11.49
CA PRO A 110 -10.07 -2.59 12.14
C PRO A 110 -8.55 -2.68 11.96
N ALA A 111 -7.84 -3.07 13.03
CA ALA A 111 -6.38 -3.20 13.01
C ALA A 111 -5.89 -4.29 12.04
N VAL A 112 -6.75 -5.28 11.78
CA VAL A 112 -6.52 -6.36 10.84
C VAL A 112 -7.77 -6.58 10.00
N LEU A 113 -7.58 -6.69 8.69
CA LEU A 113 -8.66 -6.97 7.75
C LEU A 113 -8.94 -8.48 7.65
N MET A 114 -9.21 -9.13 8.79
CA MET A 114 -9.56 -10.54 8.87
C MET A 114 -10.88 -10.73 9.64
N GLY A 115 -11.78 -11.54 9.11
CA GLY A 115 -13.10 -11.82 9.69
C GLY A 115 -14.25 -11.14 8.96
N LEU A 116 -15.49 -11.52 9.29
CA LEU A 116 -16.72 -11.06 8.60
C LEU A 116 -16.95 -9.55 8.76
N SER A 117 -16.66 -8.99 9.94
CA SER A 117 -16.80 -7.55 10.25
C SER A 117 -15.80 -6.67 9.50
N ALA A 118 -14.68 -7.24 9.04
CA ALA A 118 -13.72 -6.54 8.19
C ALA A 118 -14.21 -6.37 6.75
N LEU A 119 -15.14 -7.23 6.29
CA LEU A 119 -15.70 -7.18 4.94
C LEU A 119 -16.60 -5.95 4.75
N GLU A 120 -17.41 -5.61 5.76
CA GLU A 120 -18.32 -4.45 5.70
C GLU A 120 -17.58 -3.13 5.53
N ARG A 121 -16.42 -2.99 6.18
CA ARG A 121 -15.58 -1.78 6.11
C ARG A 121 -14.45 -1.88 5.09
N PHE A 122 -14.42 -2.95 4.29
CA PHE A 122 -13.37 -3.20 3.32
C PHE A 122 -13.24 -2.06 2.31
N ILE A 123 -14.37 -1.58 1.79
CA ILE A 123 -14.39 -0.55 0.75
C ILE A 123 -13.86 0.78 1.28
N ASP A 124 -14.31 1.19 2.47
CA ASP A 124 -13.86 2.42 3.10
C ASP A 124 -12.38 2.34 3.50
N PHE A 125 -11.97 1.21 4.09
CA PHE A 125 -10.58 0.98 4.46
C PHE A 125 -9.64 1.09 3.26
N PHE A 126 -10.02 0.45 2.15
CA PHE A 126 -9.20 0.51 0.96
C PHE A 126 -9.23 1.89 0.29
N SER A 127 -10.39 2.55 0.24
CA SER A 127 -10.56 3.83 -0.46
C SER A 127 -9.96 5.01 0.29
N VAL A 128 -10.09 5.04 1.62
CA VAL A 128 -9.66 6.16 2.48
C VAL A 128 -8.18 6.05 2.83
N TYR A 129 -7.70 4.81 3.04
CA TYR A 129 -6.40 4.59 3.66
C TYR A 129 -5.46 3.72 2.80
N TYR A 130 -5.86 2.50 2.46
CA TYR A 130 -4.92 1.45 2.05
C TYR A 130 -4.17 1.75 0.74
N GLN A 131 -4.88 2.29 -0.26
CA GLN A 131 -4.35 2.52 -1.60
C GLN A 131 -3.71 3.92 -1.76
N LYS A 132 -3.76 4.77 -0.74
CA LYS A 132 -3.23 6.13 -0.83
C LYS A 132 -1.70 6.13 -0.78
N PRO A 133 -1.02 6.87 -1.67
CA PRO A 133 0.44 6.83 -1.76
C PRO A 133 1.11 7.40 -0.51
N TRP A 134 0.54 8.42 0.13
CA TRP A 134 1.06 9.00 1.37
C TRP A 134 0.96 8.08 2.60
N ALA A 135 0.04 7.11 2.60
CA ALA A 135 -0.03 6.09 3.64
C ALA A 135 0.99 4.95 3.43
N ARG A 136 1.59 4.88 2.24
CA ARG A 136 2.46 3.78 1.79
C ARG A 136 3.85 4.21 1.37
N CYS A 137 4.19 5.49 1.50
CA CYS A 137 5.48 6.01 1.08
C CYS A 137 6.64 5.55 1.97
N SER A 138 6.38 5.13 3.21
CA SER A 138 7.41 4.73 4.18
C SER A 138 8.41 3.68 3.67
N PRO A 139 7.99 2.48 3.20
CA PRO A 139 8.93 1.49 2.66
C PRO A 139 9.68 1.99 1.42
N TYR A 140 9.02 2.79 0.57
CA TYR A 140 9.63 3.36 -0.62
C TYR A 140 10.78 4.31 -0.26
N LEU A 141 10.56 5.21 0.70
CA LEU A 141 11.57 6.17 1.16
C LEU A 141 12.75 5.49 1.87
N VAL A 142 12.50 4.42 2.62
CA VAL A 142 13.57 3.58 3.21
C VAL A 142 14.42 2.93 2.11
N GLY A 143 13.77 2.42 1.06
CA GLY A 143 14.46 1.88 -0.12
C GLY A 143 15.30 2.94 -0.83
N LEU A 144 14.76 4.15 -1.02
CA LEU A 144 15.46 5.28 -1.64
C LEU A 144 16.68 5.73 -0.83
N ALA A 145 16.53 5.86 0.49
CA ALA A 145 17.62 6.15 1.42
C ALA A 145 18.73 5.08 1.34
N THR A 146 18.34 3.81 1.34
CA THR A 146 19.27 2.68 1.24
C THR A 146 19.99 2.67 -0.10
N GLY A 147 19.28 2.90 -1.20
CA GLY A 147 19.83 3.02 -2.54
C GLY A 147 20.86 4.14 -2.65
N TYR A 148 20.58 5.30 -2.05
CA TYR A 148 21.53 6.41 -1.97
C TYR A 148 22.81 6.03 -1.20
N LEU A 149 22.68 5.41 -0.02
CA LEU A 149 23.83 4.95 0.76
C LEU A 149 24.68 3.93 0.01
N LEU A 150 24.05 3.00 -0.71
CA LEU A 150 24.75 2.01 -1.54
C LEU A 150 25.45 2.65 -2.74
N ALA A 151 24.85 3.66 -3.37
CA ALA A 151 25.46 4.39 -4.47
C ALA A 151 26.70 5.20 -4.03
N MET A 152 26.67 5.75 -2.82
CA MET A 152 27.78 6.52 -2.25
C MET A 152 28.88 5.64 -1.63
N ALA A 153 28.53 4.47 -1.10
CA ALA A 153 29.47 3.60 -0.41
C ALA A 153 30.21 2.65 -1.38
N LYS A 154 31.54 2.75 -1.43
CA LYS A 154 32.38 1.70 -2.02
C LYS A 154 32.45 0.50 -1.06
N LYS A 155 31.45 -0.39 -1.14
CA LYS A 155 31.32 -1.65 -0.37
C LYS A 155 31.27 -1.43 1.16
N PRO A 156 30.09 -1.08 1.72
CA PRO A 156 29.95 -0.94 3.16
C PRO A 156 30.29 -2.26 3.87
N LYS A 157 31.29 -2.24 4.75
CA LYS A 157 31.66 -3.38 5.59
C LYS A 157 30.90 -3.27 6.91
N LEU A 158 29.92 -4.14 7.11
CA LEU A 158 29.17 -4.23 8.36
C LEU A 158 29.82 -5.27 9.29
N ASN A 159 29.84 -4.99 10.59
CA ASN A 159 30.29 -5.95 11.60
C ASN A 159 29.34 -7.15 11.61
N LYS A 160 29.88 -8.38 11.63
CA LYS A 160 29.08 -9.62 11.73
C LYS A 160 28.14 -9.61 12.93
N LEU A 161 28.58 -9.07 14.07
CA LEU A 161 27.74 -8.96 15.27
C LEU A 161 26.55 -8.02 15.03
N LEU A 162 26.78 -6.89 14.37
CA LEU A 162 25.73 -5.95 14.00
C LEU A 162 24.73 -6.60 13.04
N VAL A 163 25.21 -7.35 12.05
CA VAL A 163 24.35 -8.08 11.10
C VAL A 163 23.46 -9.08 11.83
N ILE A 164 24.03 -9.88 12.74
CA ILE A 164 23.26 -10.85 13.55
C ILE A 164 22.21 -10.12 14.41
N ALA A 165 22.60 -9.02 15.08
CA ALA A 165 21.68 -8.22 15.89
C ALA A 165 20.54 -7.63 15.06
N LEU A 166 20.81 -7.11 13.86
CA LEU A 166 19.80 -6.58 12.95
C LEU A 166 18.84 -7.66 12.45
N TRP A 167 19.34 -8.86 12.12
CA TRP A 167 18.49 -9.99 11.75
C TRP A 167 17.62 -10.46 12.91
N ALA A 168 18.18 -10.56 14.12
CA ALA A 168 17.41 -10.92 15.31
C ALA A 168 16.31 -9.89 15.60
N ALA A 169 16.63 -8.60 15.50
CA ALA A 169 15.65 -7.53 15.65
C ALA A 169 14.55 -7.60 14.56
N ALA A 170 14.92 -7.83 13.30
CA ALA A 170 13.96 -7.96 12.21
C ALA A 170 12.99 -9.13 12.43
N VAL A 171 13.51 -10.30 12.85
CA VAL A 171 12.69 -11.46 13.20
C VAL A 171 11.77 -11.15 14.37
N ALA A 172 12.28 -10.52 15.43
CA ALA A 172 11.47 -10.14 16.58
C ALA A 172 10.33 -9.18 16.20
N ILE A 173 10.61 -8.18 15.37
CA ILE A 173 9.59 -7.23 14.87
C ILE A 173 8.56 -7.93 13.98
N ALA A 174 8.99 -8.85 13.11
CA ALA A 174 8.08 -9.61 12.26
C ALA A 174 7.15 -10.50 13.10
N LEU A 175 7.69 -11.20 14.10
CA LEU A 175 6.90 -12.01 15.04
C LEU A 175 5.94 -11.13 15.85
N ALA A 176 6.38 -9.98 16.36
CA ALA A 176 5.53 -9.05 17.08
C ALA A 176 4.39 -8.52 16.21
N SER A 177 4.67 -8.21 14.93
CA SER A 177 3.66 -7.74 13.98
C SER A 177 2.64 -8.83 13.63
N LEU A 178 3.07 -10.09 13.55
CA LEU A 178 2.20 -11.23 13.23
C LEU A 178 1.34 -11.66 14.42
N TYR A 179 1.96 -11.80 15.60
CA TYR A 179 1.30 -12.34 16.79
C TYR A 179 0.69 -11.28 17.71
N GLY A 180 1.10 -10.01 17.59
CA GLY A 180 0.55 -8.91 18.38
C GLY A 180 -0.98 -8.79 18.25
N PRO A 181 -1.55 -8.81 17.03
CA PRO A 181 -3.00 -8.71 16.84
C PRO A 181 -3.78 -9.99 17.21
N HIS A 182 -3.14 -11.05 17.67
CA HIS A 182 -3.80 -12.35 17.86
C HIS A 182 -4.99 -12.30 18.83
N ARG A 183 -4.88 -11.54 19.93
CA ARG A 183 -6.01 -11.37 20.88
C ARG A 183 -7.18 -10.59 20.27
N TYR A 184 -6.88 -9.56 19.47
CA TYR A 184 -7.87 -8.80 18.72
C TYR A 184 -8.60 -9.67 17.69
N ILE A 185 -7.86 -10.49 16.92
CA ILE A 185 -8.44 -11.39 15.91
C ILE A 185 -9.35 -12.44 16.54
N LYS A 186 -9.04 -12.90 17.77
CA LYS A 186 -9.90 -13.82 18.54
C LYS A 186 -11.12 -13.14 19.16
N GLY A 187 -11.26 -11.82 19.04
CA GLY A 187 -12.34 -11.04 19.66
C GLY A 187 -12.22 -10.89 21.18
N ALA A 188 -11.04 -11.16 21.75
CA ALA A 188 -10.82 -11.07 23.19
C ALA A 188 -10.60 -9.63 23.67
N ASP A 189 -10.07 -8.77 22.80
CA ASP A 189 -9.85 -7.35 23.05
C ASP A 189 -10.39 -6.55 21.86
N ASP A 190 -11.15 -5.48 22.09
CA ASP A 190 -11.49 -4.49 21.07
C ASP A 190 -10.81 -3.17 21.44
N TRP A 191 -9.84 -2.77 20.61
CA TRP A 191 -9.03 -1.57 20.83
C TRP A 191 -9.87 -0.28 20.81
N ARG A 192 -11.12 -0.33 20.35
CA ARG A 192 -12.08 0.79 20.40
C ARG A 192 -12.61 1.07 21.81
N TYR A 193 -12.51 0.13 22.75
CA TYR A 193 -13.04 0.27 24.11
C TYR A 193 -11.96 0.30 25.21
N VAL A 194 -10.69 0.48 24.82
CA VAL A 194 -9.60 0.68 25.79
C VAL A 194 -9.65 2.13 26.27
N ASN A 195 -10.36 2.35 27.38
CA ASN A 195 -10.16 3.51 28.26
C ASN A 195 -8.86 3.35 29.05
#